data_AF-A0A3M7TIU8-F1
#
_entry.id   AF-A0A3M7TIU8-F1
#
_cell.length_a   1.000
_cell.length_b   1.000
_cell.length_c   1.000
_cell.angle_alpha   90.00
_cell.angle_beta   90.00
_cell.angle_gamma   90.00
#
_symmetry.space_group_name_H-M   'P 1'
#
loop_
_entity.id
_entity.type
_entity.pdbx_description
1 polymer ?
#
loop_
_entity_poly.entity_id
_entity_poly.type
_entity_poly.pdbx_seq_one_letter_code
_entity_poly.pdbx_strand_id
1 'polypeptide(L)'
;MPKKQIDITDKIIGIYVEKYFGEKLCDIQGRYHVKCHSAIYFYCSVVEDRLRFNKELREKIEIKKNEYKSKIRINRERRENSFRS
;
A
#
# COMPACT_ATOMS: atom_id res chain seq x y z
N MET A 1 -2.90 -7.50 23.34
CA MET A 1 -2.01 -7.20 22.20
C MET A 1 -2.05 -5.69 21.93
N PRO A 2 -0.94 -4.95 21.91
CA PRO A 2 -0.99 -3.51 21.66
C PRO A 2 -1.37 -3.27 20.20
N LYS A 3 -2.39 -2.46 19.95
CA LYS A 3 -2.72 -1.97 18.60
C LYS A 3 -1.53 -1.13 18.15
N LYS A 4 -0.72 -1.65 17.23
CA LYS A 4 0.39 -0.92 16.62
C LYS A 4 -0.20 0.34 15.99
N GLN A 5 0.08 1.51 16.55
CA GLN A 5 -0.45 2.77 16.05
C GLN A 5 0.21 3.03 14.69
N ILE A 6 -0.57 2.88 13.62
CA ILE A 6 -0.10 3.13 12.26
C ILE A 6 -0.06 4.64 12.08
N ASP A 7 1.11 5.18 11.74
CA ASP A 7 1.26 6.58 11.34
C ASP A 7 0.30 6.86 10.16
N ILE A 8 -0.47 7.94 10.27
CA ILE A 8 -1.43 8.35 9.22
C ILE A 8 -0.72 8.48 7.86
N THR A 9 0.53 8.92 7.87
CA THR A 9 1.39 9.04 6.68
C THR A 9 1.65 7.67 6.07
N ASP A 10 2.08 6.69 6.88
CA ASP A 10 2.33 5.32 6.41
C ASP A 10 1.07 4.65 5.86
N LYS A 11 -0.08 4.92 6.49
CA LYS A 11 -1.39 4.46 6.02
C LYS A 11 -1.69 5.00 4.63
N ILE A 12 -1.53 6.31 4.41
CA ILE A 12 -1.81 6.96 3.12
C ILE A 12 -0.83 6.47 2.04
N ILE A 13 0.45 6.31 2.37
CA ILE A 13 1.45 5.76 1.45
C ILE A 13 1.11 4.32 1.07
N GLY A 14 0.71 3.48 2.03
CA GLY A 14 0.28 2.11 1.78
C GLY A 14 -0.91 2.03 0.82
N ILE A 15 -1.94 2.85 1.05
CA ILE A 15 -3.11 2.96 0.16
C ILE A 15 -2.68 3.34 -1.26
N TYR A 16 -1.81 4.34 -1.40
CA TYR A 16 -1.33 4.80 -2.70
C TYR A 16 -0.53 3.71 -3.44
N VAL A 17 0.39 3.03 -2.75
CA VAL A 17 1.22 1.97 -3.34
C VAL A 17 0.38 0.78 -3.78
N GLU A 18 -0.55 0.32 -2.95
CA GLU A 18 -1.41 -0.82 -3.31
C GLU A 18 -2.32 -0.50 -4.50
N LYS A 19 -2.91 0.69 -4.53
CA LYS A 19 -3.66 1.15 -5.70
C LYS A 19 -2.80 1.22 -6.95
N TYR A 20 -1.55 1.68 -6.84
CA TYR A 20 -0.59 1.73 -7.95
C TYR A 20 -0.31 0.34 -8.54
N PHE A 21 -0.27 -0.71 -7.71
CA PHE A 21 -0.10 -2.09 -8.17
C PHE A 21 -1.41 -2.77 -8.63
N GLY A 22 -2.52 -2.04 -8.69
CA GLY A 22 -3.79 -2.53 -9.23
C GLY A 22 -4.61 -3.35 -8.23
N GLU A 23 -4.36 -3.22 -6.93
CA GLU A 23 -5.21 -3.84 -5.91
C GLU A 23 -6.65 -3.30 -5.99
N LYS A 24 -7.63 -4.16 -5.72
CA LYS A 24 -9.04 -3.75 -5.77
C LYS A 24 -9.35 -2.77 -4.65
N LEU A 25 -10.17 -1.78 -4.95
CA LEU A 25 -10.55 -0.74 -3.99
C LEU A 25 -11.21 -1.30 -2.73
N CYS A 26 -12.01 -2.38 -2.86
CA CYS A 26 -12.62 -3.06 -1.73
C CYS A 26 -11.59 -3.68 -0.77
N ASP A 27 -10.53 -4.28 -1.32
CA ASP A 27 -9.47 -4.94 -0.53
C ASP A 27 -8.60 -3.90 0.18
N ILE A 28 -8.33 -2.78 -0.48
CA ILE A 28 -7.66 -1.61 0.11
C ILE A 28 -8.54 -1.01 1.22
N GLN A 29 -9.83 -0.82 0.97
CA GLN A 29 -10.78 -0.27 1.94
C GLN A 29 -10.83 -1.13 3.21
N GLY A 30 -10.90 -2.46 3.05
CA GLY A 30 -10.90 -3.41 4.15
C GLY A 30 -9.60 -3.40 4.96
N ARG A 31 -8.44 -3.48 4.28
CA ARG A 31 -7.12 -3.48 4.92
C ARG A 31 -6.82 -2.21 5.71
N TYR A 32 -7.14 -1.06 5.13
CA TYR A 32 -6.82 0.22 5.73
C TYR A 32 -7.99 0.84 6.50
N HIS A 33 -9.14 0.18 6.62
CA HIS A 33 -10.32 0.74 7.27
C HIS A 33 -10.64 2.16 6.78
N VAL A 34 -10.68 2.32 5.45
CA VAL A 34 -11.05 3.59 4.81
C VAL A 34 -12.57 3.67 4.75
N LYS A 35 -13.14 4.88 4.91
CA LYS A 35 -14.61 5.04 4.96
C LYS A 35 -15.30 4.67 3.64
N CYS A 36 -14.67 4.96 2.50
CA CYS A 36 -15.26 4.81 1.18
C CYS A 36 -14.18 4.81 0.08
N HIS A 37 -14.54 4.37 -1.12
CA HIS A 37 -13.65 4.40 -2.29
C HIS A 37 -13.20 5.83 -2.66
N SER A 38 -14.08 6.83 -2.52
CA SER A 38 -13.72 8.22 -2.82
C SER A 38 -12.60 8.74 -1.91
N ALA A 39 -12.53 8.30 -0.66
CA ALA A 39 -11.42 8.62 0.23
C ALA A 39 -10.09 8.00 -0.24
N ILE A 40 -10.11 6.81 -0.86
CA ILE A 40 -8.91 6.23 -1.49
C ILE A 40 -8.40 7.14 -2.61
N TYR A 41 -9.28 7.63 -3.49
CA TYR A 41 -8.90 8.57 -4.55
C TYR A 41 -8.35 9.89 -3.98
N PHE A 42 -9.00 10.44 -2.96
CA PHE A 42 -8.53 11.64 -2.28
C PHE A 42 -7.11 11.46 -1.73
N TYR A 43 -6.83 10.36 -1.03
CA TYR A 43 -5.49 10.09 -0.50
C TYR A 43 -4.44 9.95 -1.60
N CYS A 44 -4.79 9.39 -2.76
CA CYS A 44 -3.86 9.30 -3.89
C CYS A 44 -3.52 10.68 -4.45
N SER A 45 -4.52 11.54 -4.64
CA SER A 45 -4.31 12.92 -5.09
C SER A 45 -3.41 13.71 -4.12
N VAL A 46 -3.62 13.57 -2.81
CA VAL A 46 -2.75 14.21 -1.79
C VAL A 46 -1.30 13.76 -1.92
N VAL A 47 -1.06 12.47 -2.22
CA VAL A 47 0.30 11.95 -2.45
C VAL A 47 0.90 12.50 -3.73
N GLU A 48 0.14 12.50 -4.83
CA GLU A 48 0.57 13.02 -6.14
C GLU A 48 0.97 14.49 -6.09
N ASP A 49 0.18 15.33 -5.40
CA ASP A 49 0.49 16.76 -5.23
C ASP A 49 1.80 16.99 -4.46
N ARG A 50 2.05 16.16 -3.43
CA ARG A 50 3.24 16.29 -2.57
C ARG A 50 4.48 15.65 -3.17
N LEU A 51 4.33 14.66 -4.04
CA LEU A 51 5.42 13.94 -4.69
C LEU A 51 6.35 14.88 -5.45
N ARG A 52 5.83 15.97 -6.04
CA ARG A 52 6.62 16.90 -6.85
C ARG A 52 7.69 17.64 -6.05
N PHE A 53 7.45 17.91 -4.78
CA PHE A 53 8.28 18.77 -3.95
C PHE A 53 8.92 18.06 -2.75
N ASN A 54 8.43 16.88 -2.37
CA ASN A 54 8.91 16.17 -1.19
C ASN A 54 9.81 14.98 -1.58
N LYS A 55 11.13 15.13 -1.42
CA LYS A 55 12.12 14.07 -1.67
C LYS A 55 11.98 12.90 -0.68
N GLU A 56 11.77 13.19 0.59
CA GLU A 56 11.61 12.16 1.63
C GLU A 56 10.37 11.28 1.37
N LEU A 57 9.26 11.88 0.93
CA LEU A 57 8.06 11.15 0.54
C LEU A 57 8.30 10.21 -0.65
N ARG A 58 9.10 10.66 -1.64
CA ARG A 58 9.49 9.81 -2.78
C ARG A 58 10.28 8.58 -2.32
N GLU A 59 11.25 8.78 -1.44
CA GLU A 59 12.05 7.68 -0.89
C GLU A 59 11.19 6.70 -0.08
N LYS A 60 10.28 7.20 0.76
CA LYS A 60 9.33 6.37 1.53
C LYS A 60 8.42 5.54 0.62
N ILE A 61 7.89 6.15 -0.45
CA ILE A 61 7.06 5.44 -1.43
C ILE A 61 7.86 4.36 -2.14
N GLU A 62 9.11 4.63 -2.53
CA GLU A 62 9.96 3.66 -3.22
C GLU A 62 10.29 2.47 -2.31
N ILE A 63 10.63 2.72 -1.04
CA ILE A 63 10.79 1.67 -0.03
C ILE A 63 9.52 0.81 0.06
N LYS A 64 8.35 1.43 0.19
CA LYS A 64 7.08 0.70 0.27
C LYS A 64 6.72 -0.08 -0.98
N LYS A 65 7.04 0.44 -2.18
CA LYS A 65 6.88 -0.30 -3.44
C LYS A 65 7.73 -1.56 -3.46
N ASN A 66 8.97 -1.49 -2.99
CA ASN A 66 9.88 -2.64 -2.96
C ASN A 66 9.47 -3.68 -1.90
N GLU A 67 8.97 -3.24 -0.74
CA GLU A 67 8.34 -4.13 0.23
C GLU A 67 7.12 -4.86 -0.38
N TYR A 68 6.27 -4.14 -1.12
CA TYR A 68 5.07 -4.72 -1.75
C TYR A 68 5.41 -5.78 -2.80
N LYS A 69 6.36 -5.47 -3.71
CA LYS A 69 6.87 -6.42 -4.71
C LYS A 69 7.41 -7.69 -4.05
N SER A 70 8.19 -7.53 -2.98
CA SER A 70 8.76 -8.66 -2.23
C SER A 70 7.66 -9.55 -1.64
N LYS A 71 6.60 -8.97 -1.07
CA LYS A 71 5.43 -9.73 -0.56
C LYS A 71 4.73 -10.52 -1.66
N ILE A 72 4.49 -9.91 -2.82
CA ILE A 72 3.87 -10.61 -3.97
C ILE A 72 4.72 -11.82 -4.37
N ARG A 73 6.03 -11.64 -4.50
CA ARG A 73 6.96 -12.71 -4.86
C ARG A 73 6.90 -13.87 -3.88
N ILE A 74 7.02 -13.60 -2.58
CA ILE A 74 6.95 -14.64 -1.54
C ILE A 74 5.61 -15.38 -1.57
N ASN A 75 4.50 -14.66 -1.74
CA ASN A 75 3.17 -15.26 -1.82
C ASN A 75 2.97 -16.12 -3.09
N ARG A 76 3.69 -15.82 -4.17
CA ARG A 76 3.70 -16.64 -5.38
C ARG A 76 4.51 -17.92 -5.17
N GLU A 77 5.74 -17.79 -4.66
CA GLU A 77 6.62 -18.94 -4.35
C GLU A 77 5.95 -19.92 -3.37
N ARG A 78 5.27 -19.40 -2.33
CA ARG A 78 4.49 -20.24 -1.40
C ARG A 78 3.36 -21.02 -2.06
N ARG A 79 2.62 -20.39 -2.98
CA ARG A 79 1.55 -21.06 -3.72
C ARG A 79 2.14 -22.18 -4.59
N GLU A 80 3.17 -21.87 -5.36
CA GLU A 80 3.85 -22.84 -6.23
C GLU A 80 4.40 -24.05 -5.45
N ASN A 81 4.96 -23.83 -4.25
CA ASN A 81 5.42 -24.93 -3.38
C ASN A 81 4.28 -25.74 -2.76
N SER A 82 3.16 -25.10 -2.42
CA SER A 82 1.96 -25.79 -1.91
C SER A 82 1.29 -26.68 -2.95
N PHE A 83 1.41 -26.38 -4.24
CA PHE A 83 0.90 -27.23 -5.32
C PHE A 83 1.84 -28.40 -5.67
N ARG A 84 3.09 -28.36 -5.20
CA ARG A 84 4.09 -29.41 -5.43
C ARG A 84 4.16 -30.46 -4.30
N SER A 85 3.44 -30.25 -3.20
CA SER A 85 3.36 -31.13 -2.04
C SER A 85 2.04 -31.88 -2.04
#